data_AF-A0A4Y3RKC4-F1
#
_entry.id   AF-A0A4Y3RKC4-F1
#
_cell.length_a   1.000
_cell.length_b   1.000
_cell.length_c   1.000
_cell.angle_alpha   90.00
_cell.angle_beta   90.00
_cell.angle_gamma   90.00
#
_symmetry.space_group_name_H-M   'P 1'
#
loop_
_entity.id
_entity.type
_entity.pdbx_description
1 polymer ?
#
loop_
_entity_poly.entity_id
_entity_poly.type
_entity_poly.pdbx_seq_one_letter_code
_entity_poly.pdbx_strand_id
1 'polypeptide(L)'
;MTAHSTERPVGRPWGADRLAPNPATIRRRHTTVHIDPGTQTGVFRDRDGLVVEMGKHGTSSGTETNTTTNSDSAPDQGHDQDSQQD
;
A
#
# COMPACT_ATOMS: atom_id res chain seq x y z
N MET A 1 13.06 -45.01 -44.01
CA MET A 1 13.70 -43.79 -43.49
C MET A 1 12.84 -43.33 -42.32
N THR A 2 13.20 -43.72 -41.10
CA THR A 2 12.34 -43.54 -39.92
C THR A 2 12.71 -42.21 -39.28
N ALA A 3 11.77 -41.26 -39.25
CA ALA A 3 11.97 -39.97 -38.58
C ALA A 3 11.90 -40.17 -37.06
N HIS A 4 12.97 -39.83 -36.34
CA HIS A 4 12.94 -39.73 -34.89
C HIS A 4 12.27 -38.40 -34.51
N SER A 5 11.08 -38.47 -33.93
CA SER A 5 10.42 -37.30 -33.35
C SER A 5 11.14 -36.97 -32.03
N THR A 6 11.93 -35.91 -32.00
CA THR A 6 12.55 -35.42 -30.77
C THR A 6 11.49 -34.71 -29.94
N GLU A 7 10.87 -35.45 -29.03
CA GLU A 7 10.07 -34.86 -27.95
C GLU A 7 11.02 -34.06 -27.04
N ARG A 8 10.91 -32.72 -27.07
CA ARG A 8 11.67 -31.89 -26.12
C ARG A 8 11.15 -32.22 -24.73
N PRO A 9 12.01 -32.57 -23.75
CA PRO A 9 11.57 -32.65 -22.37
C PRO A 9 10.99 -31.28 -22.01
N VAL A 10 9.71 -31.24 -21.65
CA VAL A 10 9.09 -30.06 -21.06
C VAL A 10 9.70 -29.91 -19.67
N GLY A 11 10.93 -29.38 -19.64
CA GLY A 11 11.61 -29.03 -18.40
C GLY A 11 10.70 -28.09 -17.62
N ARG A 12 10.60 -28.32 -16.31
CA ARG A 12 9.79 -27.45 -15.45
C ARG A 12 10.23 -25.99 -15.69
N PRO A 13 9.28 -25.07 -15.90
CA PRO A 13 9.63 -23.69 -16.15
C PRO A 13 10.40 -23.15 -14.95
N TRP A 14 11.42 -22.34 -15.22
CA TRP A 14 12.34 -21.80 -14.21
C TRP A 14 11.66 -21.16 -12.99
N GLY A 15 10.42 -20.67 -13.16
CA GLY A 15 9.63 -20.04 -12.10
C GLY A 15 8.88 -21.02 -11.20
N ALA A 16 8.70 -22.29 -11.59
CA ALA A 16 7.92 -23.27 -10.82
C ALA A 16 8.59 -23.60 -9.46
N ASP A 17 9.91 -23.63 -9.41
CA ASP A 17 10.67 -23.88 -8.18
C ASP A 17 10.78 -22.64 -7.27
N ARG A 18 10.23 -21.50 -7.72
CA ARG A 18 10.26 -20.22 -7.01
C ARG A 18 8.90 -19.81 -6.45
N LEU A 19 7.86 -20.60 -6.71
CA LEU A 19 6.56 -20.40 -6.09
C LEU A 19 6.63 -20.79 -4.61
N ALA A 20 6.36 -19.82 -3.74
CA ALA A 20 6.10 -20.07 -2.33
C ALA A 20 4.60 -20.02 -2.07
N PRO A 21 4.10 -20.72 -1.04
CA PRO A 21 2.74 -20.48 -0.55
C PRO A 21 2.54 -19.00 -0.23
N ASN A 22 1.36 -18.48 -0.53
CA ASN A 22 0.99 -17.14 -0.07
C ASN A 22 1.16 -17.06 1.45
N PRO A 23 1.66 -15.93 1.99
CA PRO A 23 1.70 -15.72 3.43
C PRO A 23 0.32 -15.96 4.03
N ALA A 24 0.29 -16.64 5.19
CA ALA A 24 -0.96 -16.87 5.89
C ALA A 24 -1.63 -15.54 6.24
N THR A 25 -2.85 -15.32 5.75
CA THR A 25 -3.63 -14.15 6.12
C THR A 25 -4.23 -14.36 7.51
N ILE A 26 -3.88 -13.48 8.45
CA ILE A 26 -4.50 -13.47 9.78
C ILE A 26 -5.76 -12.58 9.70
N ARG A 27 -6.93 -13.15 9.95
CA ARG A 27 -8.16 -12.36 10.09
C ARG A 27 -8.12 -11.61 11.43
N ARG A 28 -7.91 -10.30 11.37
CA ARG A 28 -8.08 -9.44 12.55
C ARG A 28 -9.57 -9.28 12.87
N ARG A 29 -9.91 -9.26 14.16
CA ARG A 29 -11.27 -8.91 14.57
C ARG A 29 -11.53 -7.45 14.21
N HIS A 30 -12.75 -7.14 13.79
CA HIS A 30 -13.18 -5.76 13.64
C HIS A 30 -13.12 -5.09 15.01
N THR A 31 -12.33 -4.03 15.13
CA THR A 31 -12.44 -3.11 16.27
C THR A 31 -13.26 -1.91 15.80
N THR A 32 -14.24 -1.50 16.60
CA THR A 32 -15.11 -0.37 16.28
C THR A 32 -14.60 0.84 17.05
N VAL A 33 -14.40 1.96 16.36
CA VAL A 33 -14.18 3.25 17.00
C VAL A 33 -15.53 3.83 17.42
N HIS A 34 -15.62 4.32 18.65
CA HIS A 34 -16.81 5.02 19.14
C HIS A 34 -16.55 6.52 19.15
N ILE A 35 -17.53 7.33 18.75
CA ILE A 35 -17.45 8.78 18.90
C ILE A 35 -17.88 9.16 20.31
N ASP A 36 -17.03 9.89 21.03
CA ASP A 36 -17.40 10.53 22.28
C ASP A 36 -18.31 11.74 21.98
N PRO A 37 -19.55 11.79 22.49
CA PRO A 37 -20.49 12.84 22.14
C PRO A 37 -20.13 14.22 22.71
N GLY A 38 -19.37 14.28 23.81
CA GLY A 38 -18.98 15.54 24.46
C GLY A 38 -17.82 16.24 23.76
N THR A 39 -16.88 15.45 23.24
CA THR A 39 -15.65 15.95 22.58
C THR A 39 -15.69 15.84 21.06
N GLN A 40 -16.62 15.06 20.49
CA GLN A 40 -16.70 14.73 19.06
C GLN A 40 -15.40 14.09 18.55
N THR A 41 -14.72 13.31 19.39
CA THR A 41 -13.48 12.60 19.05
C THR A 41 -13.69 11.08 19.03
N GLY A 42 -12.87 10.38 18.23
CA GLY A 42 -12.87 8.93 18.19
C GLY A 42 -12.15 8.32 19.40
N VAL A 43 -12.81 7.38 20.07
CA VAL A 43 -12.27 6.61 21.20
C VAL A 43 -12.03 5.18 20.75
N PHE A 44 -10.76 4.76 20.80
CA PHE A 44 -10.32 3.40 20.51
C PHE A 44 -10.23 2.60 21.80
N ARG A 45 -10.68 1.34 21.76
CA ARG A 45 -10.59 0.41 22.88
C ARG A 45 -9.90 -0.88 22.47
N ASP A 46 -9.13 -1.45 23.40
CA ASP A 46 -8.56 -2.79 23.22
C ASP A 46 -9.61 -3.89 23.46
N ARG A 47 -9.16 -5.15 23.42
CA ARG A 47 -10.00 -6.32 23.66
C ARG A 47 -10.57 -6.40 25.07
N ASP A 48 -9.94 -5.73 26.03
CA ASP A 48 -10.32 -5.69 27.45
C ASP A 48 -11.19 -4.45 27.75
N GLY A 49 -11.48 -3.63 26.72
CA GLY A 49 -12.32 -2.44 26.81
C GLY A 49 -11.58 -1.19 27.29
N LEU A 50 -10.26 -1.26 27.47
CA LEU A 50 -9.44 -0.14 27.92
C LEU A 50 -9.20 0.82 26.78
N VAL A 51 -9.24 2.13 27.09
CA VAL A 51 -8.95 3.17 26.10
C VAL A 51 -7.49 3.06 25.68
N VAL A 52 -7.28 2.96 24.37
CA VAL A 52 -5.95 2.94 23.77
C VAL A 52 -5.70 4.30 23.15
N GLU A 53 -4.56 4.89 23.49
CA GLU A 53 -4.05 6.07 22.81
C GLU A 53 -3.54 5.65 21.43
N MET A 54 -4.23 6.10 20.38
CA MET A 54 -3.73 5.98 19.02
C MET A 54 -2.73 7.11 18.83
N GLY A 55 -1.44 6.78 18.96
CA GLY A 55 -0.32 7.73 18.93
C GLY A 55 -0.46 8.79 17.86
N LYS A 56 0.17 9.96 18.08
CA LYS A 56 0.14 11.10 17.16
C LYS A 56 0.21 10.66 15.70
N HIS A 57 -0.92 10.77 15.00
CA HIS A 57 -0.96 10.63 13.56
C HIS A 57 -0.35 11.91 12.99
N GLY A 58 0.88 11.80 12.50
CA GLY A 58 1.54 12.89 11.79
C GLY A 58 0.65 13.31 10.62
N THR A 59 0.31 14.60 10.57
CA THR A 59 -0.33 15.17 9.38
C THR A 59 0.80 15.57 8.45
N SER A 60 0.82 15.02 7.24
CA SER A 60 1.75 15.46 6.22
C SER A 60 1.18 16.68 5.51
N SER A 61 1.99 17.70 5.32
CA SER A 61 1.70 18.82 4.42
C SER A 61 2.79 18.93 3.36
N GLY A 62 2.40 19.35 2.16
CA GLY A 62 3.30 19.45 1.02
C GLY A 62 2.69 20.33 -0.07
N THR A 63 3.56 21.01 -0.82
CA THR A 63 3.20 21.88 -1.93
C THR A 63 3.45 21.15 -3.25
N GLU A 64 2.38 20.86 -3.97
CA GLU A 64 2.46 20.18 -5.26
C GLU A 64 2.82 21.14 -6.41
N THR A 65 3.63 20.67 -7.35
CA THR A 65 4.03 21.42 -8.54
C THR A 65 2.83 21.47 -9.48
N ASN A 66 2.51 22.66 -10.01
CA ASN A 66 1.33 22.83 -10.86
C ASN A 66 1.40 21.95 -12.12
N THR A 67 0.30 21.25 -12.42
CA THR A 67 0.19 20.46 -13.65
C THR A 67 -0.04 21.38 -14.86
N THR A 68 0.85 21.32 -15.86
CA THR A 68 0.73 22.08 -17.09
C THR A 68 0.35 21.19 -18.28
N THR A 69 -0.70 21.55 -19.02
CA THR A 69 -1.27 20.72 -20.10
C THR A 69 -0.98 21.23 -21.53
N ASN A 70 -0.19 22.29 -21.69
CA ASN A 70 0.20 22.82 -23.00
C ASN A 70 1.72 22.66 -23.25
N SER A 71 2.09 21.71 -24.10
CA SER A 71 3.50 21.36 -24.35
C SER A 71 4.29 22.38 -25.17
N ASP A 72 3.62 23.37 -25.78
CA ASP A 72 4.24 24.25 -26.79
C ASP A 72 4.88 25.53 -26.23
N SER A 73 4.63 25.94 -24.99
CA SER A 73 5.17 27.23 -24.48
C SER A 73 5.33 27.36 -22.97
N ALA A 74 5.11 26.30 -22.19
CA ALA A 74 5.29 26.38 -20.75
C ALA A 74 6.57 25.66 -20.32
N PRO A 75 7.50 26.32 -19.60
CA PRO A 75 8.64 25.65 -19.01
C PRO A 75 8.17 24.70 -17.91
N ASP A 76 8.70 23.47 -17.94
CA ASP A 76 8.51 22.49 -16.87
C ASP A 76 8.89 23.12 -15.52
N GLN A 77 8.01 23.00 -14.55
CA GLN A 77 8.21 23.53 -13.20
C GLN A 77 9.06 22.59 -12.34
N GLY A 78 9.42 21.40 -12.85
CA GLY A 78 10.26 20.42 -12.16
C GLY A 78 9.46 19.52 -11.21
N HIS A 79 10.18 18.89 -10.27
CA HIS A 79 9.62 17.90 -9.32
C HIS A 79 10.04 18.21 -7.87
N ASP A 80 10.07 19.49 -7.52
CA ASP A 80 10.40 19.98 -6.17
C ASP A 80 9.20 19.87 -5.23
N GLN A 81 8.72 18.64 -5.06
CA GLN A 81 7.77 18.31 -4.02
C GLN A 81 8.42 18.49 -2.65
N ASP A 82 7.97 19.49 -1.89
CA ASP A 82 8.24 19.53 -0.47
C ASP A 82 7.23 18.64 0.28
N SER A 83 7.74 17.90 1.26
CA SER A 83 6.90 17.11 2.15
C SER A 83 7.45 17.27 3.55
N GLN A 84 6.59 17.70 4.46
CA GLN A 84 6.87 17.78 5.88
C GLN A 84 5.83 16.99 6.64
N GLN A 85 6.29 16.20 7.61
CA GLN A 85 5.46 15.41 8.49
C GLN A 85 5.77 15.80 9.94
N ASP A 86 4.72 16.13 10.69
CA ASP A 86 4.79 16.44 12.13
C ASP A 86 5.14 15.23 13.01
#